data_AF-A0AAD1A239-F1
#
_entry.id   AF-A0AAD1A239-F1
#
_cell.length_a   1.000
_cell.length_b   1.000
_cell.length_c   1.000
_cell.angle_alpha   90.00
_cell.angle_beta   90.00
_cell.angle_gamma   90.00
#
_symmetry.space_group_name_H-M   'P 1'
#
loop_
_entity.id
_entity.type
_entity.pdbx_description
1 polymer ?
#
loop_
_entity_poly.entity_id
_entity_poly.type
_entity_poly.pdbx_seq_one_letter_code
_entity_poly.pdbx_strand_id
1 'polypeptide(L)'
;MEYHREVLDRDTGQLETQSIGDWITVTELGHHYCVGKREVRAILNHIGVLALEGQRYRLPRHMVDQGIGRRHDFPKSGHAFDVLSPLGQQLVATVWDDTLSDYRAERDKEGLVACIREALMTFKARRNDDLGTAGEVRFVLDHFRDVQLNTVAAALDVSPQLVSRHAARRGAQMAFAKRWRARELPADKQAVSSITAESADFPDWSSQSAEAMGDPSILPNRSTPPKMIVAGAVAPETVFHAA
;
A
#
# COMPACT_ATOMS: atom_id res chain seq x y z
N MET A 1 -22.23 -14.20 -3.62
CA MET A 1 -22.94 -13.40 -4.64
C MET A 1 -23.31 -14.39 -5.70
N GLU A 2 -24.60 -14.69 -5.82
CA GLU A 2 -25.06 -15.70 -6.76
C GLU A 2 -25.02 -15.09 -8.17
N TYR A 3 -24.30 -15.76 -9.08
CA TYR A 3 -24.19 -15.30 -10.45
C TYR A 3 -25.12 -16.13 -11.33
N HIS A 4 -25.86 -15.45 -12.19
CA HIS A 4 -26.74 -16.09 -13.16
C HIS A 4 -26.20 -15.93 -14.58
N ARG A 5 -26.47 -16.92 -15.44
CA ARG A 5 -26.26 -16.84 -16.89
C ARG A 5 -27.60 -16.92 -17.58
N GLU A 6 -27.83 -16.03 -18.52
CA GLU A 6 -28.93 -16.16 -19.47
C GLU A 6 -28.48 -17.04 -20.64
N VAL A 7 -29.20 -18.13 -20.86
CA VAL A 7 -28.98 -19.07 -21.96
C VAL A 7 -30.24 -19.09 -22.80
N LEU A 8 -30.09 -18.85 -24.12
CA LEU A 8 -31.20 -19.00 -25.05
C LEU A 8 -31.43 -20.50 -25.28
N ASP A 9 -32.56 -21.00 -24.80
CA ASP A 9 -33.04 -22.31 -25.16
C ASP A 9 -33.48 -22.29 -26.63
N ARG A 10 -32.85 -23.13 -27.45
CA ARG A 10 -33.08 -23.18 -28.90
C ARG A 10 -34.37 -23.91 -29.25
N ASP A 11 -34.89 -24.74 -28.35
CA ASP A 11 -36.10 -25.52 -28.60
C ASP A 11 -37.35 -24.69 -28.26
N THR A 12 -37.30 -23.90 -27.19
CA THR A 12 -38.42 -23.04 -26.76
C THR A 12 -38.32 -21.60 -27.25
N GLY A 13 -37.12 -21.15 -27.65
CA GLY A 13 -36.85 -19.77 -28.04
C GLY A 13 -36.86 -18.79 -26.86
N GLN A 14 -36.88 -19.29 -25.61
CA GLN A 14 -36.90 -18.45 -24.40
C GLN A 14 -35.50 -18.31 -23.80
N LEU A 15 -35.25 -17.17 -23.15
CA LEU A 15 -34.05 -16.95 -22.35
C LEU A 15 -34.27 -17.55 -20.96
N GLU A 16 -33.55 -18.61 -20.65
CA GLU A 16 -33.53 -19.21 -19.31
C GLU A 16 -32.42 -18.61 -18.47
N THR A 17 -32.75 -18.23 -17.23
CA THR A 17 -31.78 -17.78 -16.24
C THR A 17 -31.31 -18.97 -15.42
N GLN A 18 -30.07 -19.40 -15.62
CA GLN A 18 -29.45 -20.50 -14.87
C GLN A 18 -28.49 -19.95 -13.81
N SER A 19 -28.59 -20.44 -12.58
CA SER A 19 -27.60 -20.15 -11.53
C SER A 19 -26.27 -20.83 -11.86
N ILE A 20 -25.18 -20.06 -11.82
CA ILE A 20 -23.79 -20.52 -11.97
C ILE A 20 -23.14 -20.68 -10.58
N GLY A 21 -23.94 -20.60 -9.51
CA GLY A 21 -23.51 -20.65 -8.12
C GLY A 21 -22.93 -19.34 -7.59
N ASP A 22 -22.47 -19.41 -6.34
CA ASP A 22 -21.83 -18.29 -5.65
C ASP A 22 -20.37 -18.18 -6.09
N TRP A 23 -20.03 -17.09 -6.76
CA TRP A 23 -18.63 -16.73 -6.99
C TRP A 23 -18.22 -15.69 -5.97
N ILE A 24 -16.98 -15.80 -5.49
CA ILE A 24 -16.43 -14.86 -4.52
C ILE A 24 -15.08 -14.35 -5.00
N THR A 25 -14.82 -13.06 -4.79
CA THR A 25 -13.51 -12.49 -5.00
C THR A 25 -12.53 -13.05 -3.97
N VAL A 26 -11.23 -13.02 -4.30
CA VAL A 26 -10.16 -13.38 -3.35
C VAL A 26 -10.24 -12.55 -2.05
N THR A 27 -10.72 -11.30 -2.14
CA THR A 27 -10.89 -10.43 -0.97
C THR A 27 -12.04 -10.91 -0.08
N GLU A 28 -13.18 -11.29 -0.67
CA GLU A 28 -14.33 -11.81 0.07
C GLU A 28 -14.04 -13.17 0.70
N LEU A 29 -13.30 -14.04 0.01
CA LEU A 29 -12.77 -15.28 0.59
C LEU A 29 -11.96 -14.97 1.86
N GLY A 30 -11.12 -13.93 1.83
CA GLY A 30 -10.34 -13.54 3.00
C GLY A 30 -11.22 -13.12 4.18
N HIS A 31 -12.30 -12.38 3.92
CA HIS A 31 -13.26 -12.02 4.96
C HIS A 31 -13.98 -13.25 5.52
N HIS A 32 -14.33 -14.22 4.68
CA HIS A 32 -14.96 -15.47 5.11
C HIS A 32 -14.08 -16.25 6.10
N TYR A 33 -12.77 -16.25 5.89
CA TYR A 33 -11.79 -16.89 6.78
C TYR A 33 -11.18 -15.95 7.83
N CYS A 34 -11.71 -14.74 8.00
CA CYS A 34 -11.21 -13.74 8.95
C CYS A 34 -9.71 -13.40 8.78
N VAL A 35 -9.20 -13.46 7.55
CA VAL A 35 -7.80 -13.14 7.22
C VAL A 35 -7.69 -11.84 6.41
N GLY A 36 -6.56 -11.16 6.57
CA GLY A 36 -6.30 -9.91 5.86
C GLY A 36 -6.18 -10.09 4.35
N LYS A 37 -6.41 -9.02 3.58
CA LYS A 37 -6.32 -9.02 2.11
C LYS A 37 -4.97 -9.50 1.55
N ARG A 38 -3.87 -9.24 2.25
CA ARG A 38 -2.54 -9.69 1.82
C ARG A 38 -2.31 -11.14 2.22
N GLU A 39 -2.65 -11.47 3.47
CA GLU A 39 -2.54 -12.82 4.03
C GLU A 39 -3.32 -13.83 3.18
N VAL A 40 -4.59 -13.56 2.82
CA VAL A 40 -5.36 -14.47 1.93
C VAL A 40 -4.67 -14.71 0.60
N ARG A 41 -4.03 -13.70 0.00
CA ARG A 41 -3.34 -13.85 -1.29
C ARG A 41 -2.05 -14.65 -1.14
N ALA A 42 -1.33 -14.46 -0.03
CA ALA A 42 -0.13 -15.21 0.28
C ALA A 42 -0.47 -16.69 0.56
N ILE A 43 -1.52 -16.96 1.35
CA ILE A 43 -2.03 -18.32 1.60
C ILE A 43 -2.45 -18.99 0.29
N LEU A 44 -3.27 -18.33 -0.53
CA LEU A 44 -3.68 -18.89 -1.82
C LEU A 44 -2.51 -19.11 -2.78
N ASN A 45 -1.44 -18.31 -2.67
CA ASN A 45 -0.21 -18.57 -3.40
C ASN A 45 0.55 -19.78 -2.85
N HIS A 46 0.57 -19.95 -1.53
CA HIS A 46 1.17 -21.11 -0.87
C HIS A 46 0.42 -22.42 -1.21
N ILE A 47 -0.91 -22.38 -1.32
CA ILE A 47 -1.75 -23.50 -1.81
C ILE A 47 -1.46 -23.80 -3.30
N GLY A 48 -0.95 -22.82 -4.06
CA GLY A 48 -0.73 -22.93 -5.51
C GLY A 48 -1.93 -22.52 -6.36
N VAL A 49 -2.98 -21.95 -5.76
CA VAL A 49 -4.14 -21.41 -6.50
C VAL A 49 -3.80 -20.09 -7.19
N LEU A 50 -3.01 -19.23 -6.55
CA LEU A 50 -2.53 -17.98 -7.14
C LEU A 50 -1.04 -18.09 -7.48
N ALA A 51 -0.63 -17.43 -8.56
CA ALA A 51 0.76 -17.27 -8.93
C ALA A 51 1.14 -15.79 -9.03
N LEU A 52 2.43 -15.49 -8.83
CA LEU A 52 2.94 -14.14 -9.01
C LEU A 52 3.04 -13.82 -10.52
N GLU A 53 2.20 -12.91 -11.00
CA GLU A 53 2.23 -12.40 -12.38
C GLU A 53 2.61 -10.91 -12.36
N GLY A 54 3.87 -10.63 -12.71
CA GLY A 54 4.44 -9.29 -12.61
C GLY A 54 4.57 -8.83 -11.15
N GLN A 55 3.65 -7.97 -10.70
CA GLN A 55 3.67 -7.38 -9.36
C GLN A 55 2.55 -7.91 -8.44
N ARG A 56 1.63 -8.71 -8.98
CA ARG A 56 0.38 -9.09 -8.30
C ARG A 56 0.20 -10.61 -8.32
N TYR A 57 -0.38 -11.13 -7.26
CA TYR A 57 -0.88 -12.51 -7.25
C TYR A 57 -2.14 -12.60 -8.10
N ARG A 58 -2.13 -13.48 -9.10
CA ARG A 58 -3.20 -13.69 -10.07
C ARG A 58 -3.52 -15.17 -10.22
N LEU A 59 -4.77 -15.46 -10.58
CA LEU A 59 -5.18 -16.82 -10.95
C LEU A 59 -4.46 -17.24 -12.25
N PRO A 60 -3.69 -18.34 -12.25
CA PRO A 60 -3.05 -18.85 -13.47
C PRO A 60 -4.08 -19.21 -14.54
N ARG A 61 -3.73 -19.04 -15.82
CA ARG A 61 -4.67 -19.32 -16.92
C ARG A 61 -5.13 -20.78 -16.95
N HIS A 62 -4.24 -21.72 -16.67
CA HIS A 62 -4.62 -23.14 -16.63
C HIS A 62 -5.67 -23.45 -15.53
N MET A 63 -5.66 -22.73 -14.41
CA MET A 63 -6.69 -22.87 -13.36
C MET A 63 -8.03 -22.28 -13.82
N VAL A 64 -8.00 -21.19 -14.60
CA VAL A 64 -9.20 -20.63 -15.26
C VAL A 64 -9.80 -21.64 -16.23
N ASP A 65 -8.95 -22.28 -17.06
CA ASP A 65 -9.37 -23.26 -18.05
C ASP A 65 -9.99 -24.52 -17.40
N GLN A 66 -9.53 -24.87 -16.20
CA GLN A 66 -10.10 -25.94 -15.36
C GLN A 66 -11.38 -25.55 -14.63
N GLY A 67 -11.84 -24.30 -14.74
CA GLY A 67 -13.06 -23.82 -14.09
C GLY A 67 -12.92 -23.52 -12.60
N ILE A 68 -11.70 -23.42 -12.07
CA ILE A 68 -11.41 -23.07 -10.66
C ILE A 68 -11.81 -21.62 -10.35
N GLY A 69 -11.76 -20.75 -11.36
CA GLY A 69 -12.10 -19.35 -11.19
C GLY A 69 -12.10 -18.58 -12.50
N ARG A 70 -12.21 -17.26 -12.40
CA ARG A 70 -12.13 -16.35 -13.54
C ARG A 70 -11.24 -15.16 -13.22
N ARG A 71 -10.59 -14.66 -14.26
CA ARG A 71 -9.82 -13.41 -14.23
C ARG A 71 -10.66 -12.29 -14.81
N HIS A 72 -10.73 -11.17 -14.08
CA HIS A 72 -11.20 -9.91 -14.64
C HIS A 72 -9.99 -9.01 -14.89
N ASP A 73 -9.42 -9.09 -16.09
CA ASP A 73 -8.24 -8.30 -16.44
C ASP A 73 -8.57 -6.82 -16.73
N PHE A 74 -9.76 -6.54 -17.27
CA PHE A 74 -10.19 -5.19 -17.65
C PHE A 74 -11.58 -4.83 -17.09
N PRO A 75 -11.76 -4.80 -15.75
CA PRO A 75 -13.02 -4.39 -15.17
C PRO A 75 -13.25 -2.89 -15.35
N LYS A 76 -14.53 -2.47 -15.37
CA LYS A 76 -14.92 -1.05 -15.47
C LYS A 76 -14.30 -0.17 -14.37
N SER A 77 -13.99 -0.74 -13.22
CA SER A 77 -13.28 -0.06 -12.13
C SER A 77 -11.82 0.29 -12.43
N GLY A 78 -11.25 -0.24 -13.53
CA GLY A 78 -9.84 -0.06 -13.89
C GLY A 78 -8.87 -0.90 -13.05
N HIS A 79 -9.37 -1.79 -12.19
CA HIS A 79 -8.53 -2.57 -11.27
C HIS A 79 -8.77 -4.07 -11.44
N ALA A 80 -7.85 -4.75 -12.11
CA ALA A 80 -7.92 -6.19 -12.31
C ALA A 80 -8.06 -6.95 -10.98
N PHE A 81 -8.99 -7.92 -10.95
CA PHE A 81 -9.25 -8.79 -9.81
C PHE A 81 -9.63 -10.19 -10.29
N ASP A 82 -9.51 -11.17 -9.40
CA ASP A 82 -9.84 -12.56 -9.69
C ASP A 82 -10.94 -13.05 -8.75
N VAL A 83 -11.74 -13.98 -9.26
CA VAL A 83 -12.87 -14.61 -8.57
C VAL A 83 -12.73 -16.12 -8.60
N LEU A 84 -13.16 -16.78 -7.52
CA LEU A 84 -13.18 -18.23 -7.38
C LEU A 84 -14.59 -18.75 -7.65
N SER A 85 -14.66 -19.82 -8.44
CA SER A 85 -15.90 -20.55 -8.68
C SER A 85 -16.29 -21.37 -7.44
N PRO A 86 -17.52 -21.91 -7.36
CA PRO A 86 -17.88 -22.85 -6.31
C PRO A 86 -16.91 -24.04 -6.20
N LEU A 87 -16.43 -24.56 -7.34
CA LEU A 87 -15.43 -25.64 -7.37
C LEU A 87 -14.09 -25.18 -6.77
N GLY A 88 -13.62 -23.99 -7.13
CA GLY A 88 -12.39 -23.44 -6.58
C GLY A 88 -12.49 -23.17 -5.07
N GLN A 89 -13.65 -22.74 -4.60
CA GLN A 89 -13.92 -22.56 -3.16
C GLN A 89 -13.85 -23.88 -2.41
N GLN A 90 -14.46 -24.95 -2.95
CA GLN A 90 -14.39 -26.28 -2.35
C GLN A 90 -12.94 -26.79 -2.26
N LEU A 91 -12.17 -26.65 -3.35
CA LEU A 91 -10.76 -27.04 -3.39
C LEU A 91 -9.91 -26.29 -2.36
N VAL A 92 -10.15 -24.99 -2.20
CA VAL A 92 -9.47 -24.20 -1.17
C VAL A 92 -9.89 -24.67 0.22
N ALA A 93 -11.18 -24.89 0.45
CA ALA A 93 -11.70 -25.28 1.75
C ALA A 93 -11.12 -26.61 2.26
N THR A 94 -10.82 -27.57 1.36
CA THR A 94 -10.28 -28.88 1.76
C THR A 94 -8.87 -28.82 2.35
N VAL A 95 -8.09 -27.80 2.01
CA VAL A 95 -6.67 -27.68 2.42
C VAL A 95 -6.42 -26.43 3.25
N TRP A 96 -7.46 -25.64 3.54
CA TRP A 96 -7.31 -24.30 4.10
C TRP A 96 -6.64 -24.32 5.48
N ASP A 97 -7.17 -25.11 6.41
CA ASP A 97 -6.72 -25.06 7.81
C ASP A 97 -5.27 -25.56 7.95
N ASP A 98 -4.93 -26.66 7.28
CA ASP A 98 -3.58 -27.21 7.24
C ASP A 98 -2.61 -26.18 6.63
N THR A 99 -2.96 -25.60 5.48
CA THR A 99 -2.12 -24.61 4.81
C THR A 99 -1.99 -23.33 5.63
N LEU A 100 -3.04 -22.89 6.31
CA LEU A 100 -2.99 -21.71 7.17
C LEU A 100 -2.04 -21.93 8.34
N SER A 101 -2.09 -23.11 8.95
CA SER A 101 -1.19 -23.51 10.04
C SER A 101 0.25 -23.56 9.55
N ASP A 102 0.51 -24.25 8.43
CA ASP A 102 1.85 -24.37 7.84
C ASP A 102 2.41 -23.01 7.42
N TYR A 103 1.61 -22.20 6.74
CA TYR A 103 1.98 -20.83 6.35
C TYR A 103 2.37 -20.01 7.58
N ARG A 104 1.59 -20.04 8.66
CA ARG A 104 1.90 -19.30 9.89
C ARG A 104 3.14 -19.85 10.61
N ALA A 105 3.32 -21.17 10.62
CA ALA A 105 4.50 -21.78 11.21
C ALA A 105 5.78 -21.40 10.43
N GLU A 106 5.76 -21.43 9.11
CA GLU A 106 6.87 -20.96 8.27
C GLU A 106 7.12 -19.46 8.46
N ARG A 107 6.04 -18.69 8.47
CA ARG A 107 6.04 -17.25 8.68
C ARG A 107 6.75 -16.85 9.97
N ASP A 108 6.63 -17.66 11.01
CA ASP A 108 7.17 -17.39 12.35
C ASP A 108 8.56 -18.02 12.57
N LYS A 109 9.04 -18.91 11.69
CA LYS A 109 10.39 -19.52 11.75
C LYS A 109 11.52 -18.53 11.46
N GLU A 110 11.29 -17.54 10.60
CA GLU A 110 12.31 -16.55 10.24
C GLU A 110 12.38 -15.44 11.29
N GLY A 111 13.32 -15.57 12.24
CA GLY A 111 13.43 -14.65 13.38
C GLY A 111 13.49 -13.16 12.98
N LEU A 112 14.22 -12.82 11.92
CA LEU A 112 14.28 -11.42 11.45
C LEU A 112 12.95 -10.93 10.85
N VAL A 113 12.25 -11.78 10.10
CA VAL A 113 10.94 -11.46 9.54
C VAL A 113 9.91 -11.26 10.65
N ALA A 114 9.93 -12.13 11.67
CA ALA A 114 9.09 -11.99 12.85
C ALA A 114 9.35 -10.66 13.57
N CYS A 115 10.63 -10.30 13.81
CA CYS A 115 11.00 -9.03 14.42
C CYS A 115 10.51 -7.82 13.60
N ILE A 116 10.64 -7.86 12.27
CA ILE A 116 10.16 -6.77 11.39
C ILE A 116 8.64 -6.62 11.51
N ARG A 117 7.89 -7.72 11.51
CA ARG A 117 6.43 -7.69 11.62
C ARG A 117 5.98 -7.14 12.98
N GLU A 118 6.60 -7.59 14.06
CA GLU A 118 6.29 -7.11 15.41
C GLU A 118 6.57 -5.60 15.55
N ALA A 119 7.73 -5.14 15.06
CA ALA A 119 8.07 -3.72 15.06
C ALA A 119 7.08 -2.90 14.23
N LEU A 120 6.68 -3.40 13.05
CA LEU A 120 5.70 -2.74 12.19
C LEU A 120 4.31 -2.69 12.84
N MET A 121 3.87 -3.78 13.48
CA MET A 121 2.59 -3.84 14.19
C MET A 121 2.56 -2.83 15.34
N THR A 122 3.63 -2.78 16.14
CA THR A 122 3.78 -1.81 17.24
C THR A 122 3.80 -0.37 16.71
N PHE A 123 4.48 -0.12 15.59
CA PHE A 123 4.48 1.18 14.94
C PHE A 123 3.09 1.58 14.45
N LYS A 124 2.35 0.67 13.83
CA LYS A 124 0.98 0.91 13.36
C LYS A 124 0.01 1.19 14.49
N ALA A 125 0.11 0.45 15.60
CA ALA A 125 -0.77 0.62 16.77
C ALA A 125 -0.67 2.02 17.41
N ARG A 126 0.45 2.73 17.22
CA ARG A 126 0.67 4.09 17.75
C ARG A 126 0.20 5.19 16.78
N ARG A 127 -0.22 4.84 15.57
CA ARG A 127 -0.61 5.80 14.54
C ARG A 127 -2.13 5.93 14.47
N ASN A 128 -2.58 7.15 14.21
CA ASN A 128 -3.99 7.42 13.91
C ASN A 128 -4.37 7.09 12.46
N ASP A 129 -3.39 7.14 11.55
CA ASP A 129 -3.60 6.87 10.12
C ASP A 129 -2.99 5.53 9.69
N ASP A 130 -3.73 4.80 8.85
CA ASP A 130 -3.26 3.57 8.24
C ASP A 130 -2.02 3.78 7.37
N LEU A 131 -1.09 2.82 7.43
CA LEU A 131 0.18 2.89 6.75
C LEU A 131 0.07 2.11 5.43
N GLY A 132 -0.04 2.83 4.31
CA GLY A 132 0.04 2.21 2.98
C GLY A 132 1.39 1.52 2.74
N THR A 133 1.45 0.62 1.75
CA THR A 133 2.63 -0.23 1.46
C THR A 133 3.94 0.55 1.31
N ALA A 134 3.91 1.71 0.66
CA ALA A 134 5.09 2.56 0.51
C ALA A 134 5.63 3.06 1.86
N GLY A 135 4.73 3.38 2.80
CA GLY A 135 5.06 3.80 4.16
C GLY A 135 5.62 2.67 5.00
N GLU A 136 5.05 1.46 4.86
CA GLU A 136 5.56 0.25 5.53
C GLU A 136 6.98 -0.08 5.07
N VAL A 137 7.22 -0.14 3.75
CA VAL A 137 8.57 -0.38 3.20
C VAL A 137 9.55 0.67 3.71
N ARG A 138 9.15 1.94 3.74
CA ARG A 138 9.99 3.03 4.25
C ARG A 138 10.32 2.84 5.73
N PHE A 139 9.32 2.55 6.56
CA PHE A 139 9.53 2.30 7.98
C PHE A 139 10.53 1.16 8.19
N VAL A 140 10.36 0.03 7.50
CA VAL A 140 11.25 -1.14 7.64
C VAL A 140 12.69 -0.78 7.26
N LEU A 141 12.90 -0.09 6.13
CA LEU A 141 14.24 0.33 5.68
C LEU A 141 14.88 1.42 6.55
N ASP A 142 14.07 2.22 7.25
CA ASP A 142 14.56 3.25 8.19
C ASP A 142 14.89 2.63 9.56
N HIS A 143 14.15 1.60 9.99
CA HIS A 143 14.28 0.96 11.30
C HIS A 143 15.32 -0.18 11.32
N PHE A 144 15.35 -1.01 10.29
CA PHE A 144 16.27 -2.13 10.15
C PHE A 144 17.34 -1.79 9.12
N ARG A 145 18.53 -1.41 9.60
CA ARG A 145 19.67 -1.14 8.71
C ARG A 145 20.13 -2.45 8.07
N ASP A 146 20.45 -2.38 6.78
CA ASP A 146 21.02 -3.49 5.99
C ASP A 146 20.11 -4.72 5.79
N VAL A 147 18.79 -4.56 5.99
CA VAL A 147 17.83 -5.62 5.67
C VAL A 147 17.74 -5.88 4.17
N GLN A 148 17.75 -7.15 3.77
CA GLN A 148 17.56 -7.54 2.37
C GLN A 148 16.12 -7.30 1.92
N LEU A 149 15.94 -6.84 0.67
CA LEU A 149 14.60 -6.54 0.14
C LEU A 149 13.69 -7.77 0.06
N ASN A 150 14.25 -8.98 -0.07
CA ASN A 150 13.48 -10.22 -0.03
C ASN A 150 12.89 -10.47 1.36
N THR A 151 13.67 -10.22 2.43
CA THR A 151 13.19 -10.30 3.82
C THR A 151 12.09 -9.27 4.08
N VAL A 152 12.22 -8.06 3.52
CA VAL A 152 11.17 -7.04 3.60
C VAL A 152 9.90 -7.49 2.85
N ALA A 153 10.06 -8.09 1.67
CA ALA A 153 8.94 -8.60 0.88
C ALA A 153 8.18 -9.72 1.62
N ALA A 154 8.93 -10.66 2.20
CA ALA A 154 8.40 -11.71 3.04
C ALA A 154 7.66 -11.13 4.26
N ALA A 155 8.27 -10.18 4.99
CA ALA A 155 7.65 -9.59 6.18
C ALA A 155 6.34 -8.84 5.88
N LEU A 156 6.23 -8.20 4.72
CA LEU A 156 5.09 -7.39 4.33
C LEU A 156 4.00 -8.14 3.54
N ASP A 157 4.22 -9.43 3.24
CA ASP A 157 3.40 -10.28 2.38
C ASP A 157 3.15 -9.63 1.00
N VAL A 158 4.22 -9.13 0.37
CA VAL A 158 4.18 -8.48 -0.95
C VAL A 158 5.26 -9.02 -1.88
N SER A 159 5.15 -8.72 -3.18
CA SER A 159 6.14 -9.13 -4.15
C SER A 159 7.48 -8.40 -3.98
N PRO A 160 8.64 -9.08 -4.18
CA PRO A 160 9.96 -8.45 -4.10
C PRO A 160 10.12 -7.26 -5.05
N GLN A 161 9.51 -7.33 -6.24
CA GLN A 161 9.58 -6.27 -7.23
C GLN A 161 8.83 -5.01 -6.76
N LEU A 162 7.75 -5.17 -5.99
CA LEU A 162 7.00 -4.04 -5.43
C LEU A 162 7.84 -3.32 -4.36
N VAL A 163 8.52 -4.08 -3.51
CA VAL A 163 9.47 -3.55 -2.52
C VAL A 163 10.60 -2.80 -3.21
N SER A 164 11.22 -3.41 -4.22
CA SER A 164 12.31 -2.80 -5.00
C SER A 164 11.90 -1.44 -5.59
N ARG A 165 10.70 -1.37 -6.18
CA ARG A 165 10.15 -0.11 -6.71
C ARG A 165 10.00 0.97 -5.62
N HIS A 166 9.49 0.61 -4.45
CA HIS A 166 9.34 1.55 -3.34
C HIS A 166 10.68 1.98 -2.73
N ALA A 167 11.63 1.06 -2.63
CA ALA A 167 13.00 1.35 -2.18
C ALA A 167 13.71 2.33 -3.14
N ALA A 168 13.60 2.11 -4.46
CA ALA A 168 14.14 3.01 -5.48
C ALA A 168 13.52 4.42 -5.38
N ARG A 169 12.19 4.50 -5.22
CA ARG A 169 11.49 5.79 -5.03
C ARG A 169 11.98 6.53 -3.78
N ARG A 170 12.17 5.81 -2.66
CA ARG A 170 12.75 6.38 -1.43
C ARG A 170 14.16 6.91 -1.67
N GLY A 171 15.02 6.13 -2.33
CA GLY A 171 16.39 6.53 -2.65
C GLY A 171 16.44 7.82 -3.48
N ALA A 172 15.59 7.93 -4.50
CA ALA A 172 15.46 9.15 -5.31
C ALA A 172 15.00 10.36 -4.47
N GLN A 173 14.01 10.18 -3.58
CA GLN A 173 13.54 11.25 -2.69
C GLN A 173 14.62 11.69 -1.69
N MET A 174 15.40 10.77 -1.14
CA MET A 174 16.51 11.10 -0.24
C MET A 174 17.64 11.83 -0.97
N ALA A 175 18.00 11.37 -2.18
CA ALA A 175 19.00 12.01 -3.01
C ALA A 175 18.57 13.44 -3.39
N PHE A 176 17.30 13.63 -3.75
CA PHE A 176 16.73 14.94 -3.99
C PHE A 176 16.81 15.84 -2.75
N ALA A 177 16.34 15.36 -1.59
CA ALA A 177 16.41 16.13 -0.34
C ALA A 177 17.86 16.50 0.04
N LYS A 178 18.83 15.60 -0.16
CA LYS A 178 20.25 15.87 0.07
C LYS A 178 20.77 16.98 -0.85
N ARG A 179 20.41 16.95 -2.14
CA ARG A 179 20.78 18.01 -3.11
C ARG A 179 20.15 19.35 -2.75
N TRP A 180 18.90 19.36 -2.31
CA TRP A 180 18.23 20.57 -1.86
C TRP A 180 18.89 21.18 -0.62
N ARG A 181 19.15 20.38 0.42
CA ARG A 181 19.87 20.86 1.61
C ARG A 181 21.28 21.38 1.29
N ALA A 182 21.98 20.75 0.36
CA ALA A 182 23.30 21.20 -0.09
C ALA A 182 23.25 22.54 -0.85
N ARG A 183 22.11 22.88 -1.46
CA ARG A 183 21.89 24.13 -2.21
C ARG A 183 21.44 25.28 -1.31
N GLU A 184 20.72 24.99 -0.23
CA GLU A 184 20.23 25.97 0.76
C GLU A 184 21.26 26.36 1.83
N LEU A 185 22.48 25.82 1.79
CA LEU A 185 23.60 26.35 2.56
C LEU A 185 24.32 27.43 1.73
N PRO A 186 24.00 28.73 1.89
CA PRO A 186 24.88 29.76 1.38
C PRO A 186 26.25 29.60 2.06
N ALA A 187 27.31 29.67 1.26
CA ALA A 187 28.71 29.65 1.72
C ALA A 187 29.02 30.73 2.78
N ASP A 188 28.12 31.71 2.93
CA ASP A 188 28.26 32.86 3.83
C ASP A 188 28.04 32.54 5.33
N LYS A 189 27.62 31.32 5.69
CA LYS A 189 27.45 30.91 7.11
C LYS A 189 28.47 29.89 7.62
N GLN A 190 29.39 29.41 6.78
CA GLN A 190 30.52 28.59 7.25
C GLN A 190 31.67 29.43 7.83
N ALA A 191 31.67 30.76 7.63
CA ALA A 191 32.69 31.65 8.19
C ALA A 191 32.44 32.07 9.67
N VAL A 192 31.23 31.84 10.22
CA VAL A 192 30.90 32.30 11.59
C VAL A 192 31.22 31.25 12.66
N SER A 193 31.43 29.97 12.30
CA SER A 193 31.87 28.94 13.25
C SER A 193 33.38 28.96 13.55
N SER A 194 34.14 29.88 12.95
CA SER A 194 35.59 30.00 13.14
C SER A 194 36.00 31.23 13.97
N ILE A 195 35.06 32.08 14.40
CA ILE A 195 35.36 33.33 15.15
C ILE A 195 34.96 33.26 16.64
N THR A 196 34.31 32.21 17.14
CA THR A 196 34.05 32.06 18.59
C THR A 196 35.00 31.07 19.25
N ALA A 197 36.29 31.35 19.19
CA ALA A 197 37.30 30.71 20.05
C ALA A 197 38.21 31.72 20.77
N GLU A 198 37.97 33.03 20.65
CA GLU A 198 38.74 34.03 21.39
C GLU A 198 37.82 35.12 21.97
N SER A 199 37.71 35.07 23.30
CA SER A 199 37.39 36.16 24.24
C SER A 199 36.22 37.11 23.92
N ALA A 200 35.16 37.05 24.71
CA ALA A 200 34.61 38.24 25.35
C ALA A 200 33.69 37.87 26.53
N ASP A 201 33.92 38.54 27.64
CA ASP A 201 33.24 38.46 28.92
C ASP A 201 31.71 38.54 28.80
N PHE A 202 31.01 37.60 29.44
CA PHE A 202 29.56 37.66 29.66
C PHE A 202 29.29 38.46 30.94
N PRO A 203 28.47 39.53 30.91
CA PRO A 203 28.01 40.19 32.12
C PRO A 203 26.99 39.30 32.84
N ASP A 204 27.17 39.17 34.15
CA ASP A 204 26.29 38.51 35.09
C ASP A 204 24.89 39.17 35.09
N TRP A 205 23.88 38.42 34.64
CA TRP A 205 22.49 38.89 34.56
C TRP A 205 21.62 38.39 35.73
N SER A 206 22.23 38.13 36.88
CA SER A 206 21.54 37.66 38.09
C SER A 206 20.88 38.76 38.93
N SER A 207 20.36 39.83 38.32
CA SER A 207 19.60 40.85 39.06
C SER A 207 18.67 41.67 38.17
N GLN A 208 17.46 41.18 37.92
CA GLN A 208 16.22 41.97 38.07
C GLN A 208 14.98 41.09 37.92
N SER A 209 14.32 40.91 39.05
CA SER A 209 13.02 40.28 39.22
C SER A 209 11.88 41.14 38.65
N ALA A 210 10.83 40.44 38.25
CA ALA A 210 9.42 40.78 38.46
C ALA A 210 8.94 42.18 38.08
N GLU A 211 8.12 42.27 37.01
CA GLU A 211 6.73 42.74 37.08
C GLU A 211 6.08 42.73 35.67
N ALA A 212 4.74 42.70 35.67
CA ALA A 212 3.82 42.81 34.53
C ALA A 212 3.45 41.53 33.75
N MET A 213 2.49 40.80 34.34
CA MET A 213 1.43 40.10 33.61
C MET A 213 0.65 41.08 32.71
N GLY A 214 0.32 40.66 31.48
CA GLY A 214 -0.59 41.38 30.59
C GLY A 214 -1.05 40.57 29.37
N ASP A 215 -2.28 40.06 29.46
CA ASP A 215 -3.26 39.70 28.40
C ASP A 215 -2.98 38.56 27.38
N PRO A 216 -3.64 37.38 27.50
CA PRO A 216 -3.59 36.29 26.55
C PRO A 216 -4.80 36.33 25.60
N SER A 217 -4.81 37.24 24.62
CA SER A 217 -5.92 37.28 23.66
C SER A 217 -5.58 37.80 22.26
N ILE A 218 -4.46 37.35 21.67
CA ILE A 218 -4.24 37.49 20.22
C ILE A 218 -3.52 36.25 19.65
N LEU A 219 -4.28 35.31 19.09
CA LEU A 219 -3.76 34.29 18.16
C LEU A 219 -4.34 34.56 16.77
N PRO A 220 -3.53 34.84 15.73
CA PRO A 220 -4.02 34.87 14.36
C PRO A 220 -4.20 33.45 13.81
N ASN A 221 -5.44 33.18 13.45
CA ASN A 221 -5.98 32.02 12.76
C ASN A 221 -5.28 31.80 11.39
N ARG A 222 -4.56 30.69 11.23
CA ARG A 222 -3.99 30.24 9.94
C ARG A 222 -4.89 29.20 9.30
N SER A 223 -5.91 29.68 8.58
CA SER A 223 -6.77 28.86 7.73
C SER A 223 -7.00 29.59 6.40
N THR A 224 -6.10 29.41 5.43
CA THR A 224 -6.45 29.60 4.01
C THR A 224 -5.44 28.84 3.12
N PRO A 225 -5.85 27.82 2.36
CA PRO A 225 -5.04 27.29 1.28
C PRO A 225 -5.16 28.20 0.02
N PRO A 226 -4.11 28.27 -0.81
CA PRO A 226 -4.09 29.10 -2.01
C PRO A 226 -5.03 28.56 -3.11
N LYS A 227 -5.77 29.47 -3.76
CA LYS A 227 -6.53 29.21 -4.99
C LYS A 227 -5.56 28.86 -6.12
N MET A 228 -5.65 27.64 -6.66
CA MET A 228 -5.06 27.33 -7.96
C MET A 228 -5.96 27.89 -9.07
N ILE A 229 -5.37 28.73 -9.90
CA ILE A 229 -5.93 29.19 -11.17
C ILE A 229 -5.84 28.02 -12.17
N VAL A 230 -6.98 27.52 -12.64
CA VAL A 230 -7.05 26.55 -13.73
C VAL A 230 -7.18 27.36 -15.03
N ALA A 231 -6.14 27.30 -15.87
CA ALA A 231 -6.19 27.80 -17.24
C ALA A 231 -7.09 26.89 -18.09
N GLY A 232 -7.98 27.50 -18.87
CA GLY A 232 -9.01 26.84 -19.66
C GLY A 232 -8.45 25.98 -20.79
N ALA A 233 -9.05 24.81 -20.96
CA ALA A 233 -8.95 24.01 -22.17
C ALA A 233 -10.27 24.16 -22.95
N VAL A 234 -10.15 24.70 -24.16
CA VAL A 234 -11.21 24.88 -25.16
C VAL A 234 -11.53 23.51 -25.78
N ALA A 235 -12.82 23.17 -25.85
CA ALA A 235 -13.33 21.99 -26.54
C ALA A 235 -13.41 22.23 -28.05
N PRO A 236 -13.07 21.25 -28.91
CA PRO A 236 -13.46 21.29 -30.32
C PRO A 236 -14.87 20.72 -30.52
N GLU A 237 -15.69 21.51 -31.21
CA GLU A 237 -17.03 21.16 -31.68
C GLU A 237 -17.02 20.01 -32.68
N THR A 238 -17.89 19.04 -32.43
CA THR A 238 -18.38 18.04 -33.36
C THR A 238 -19.18 18.69 -34.49
N VAL A 239 -18.71 18.58 -35.73
CA VAL A 239 -19.53 18.79 -36.92
C VAL A 239 -19.88 17.44 -37.52
N PHE A 240 -21.17 17.09 -37.39
CA PHE A 240 -21.85 16.07 -38.19
C PHE A 240 -21.98 16.58 -39.63
N HIS A 241 -21.55 15.78 -40.62
CA HIS A 241 -22.07 15.89 -41.97
C HIS A 241 -22.65 14.54 -42.39
N ALA A 242 -23.95 14.58 -42.69
CA ALA A 242 -24.70 13.52 -43.31
C ALA A 242 -24.37 13.45 -44.81
N ALA A 243 -24.16 12.22 -45.30
CA ALA A 243 -24.53 11.74 -46.64
C ALA A 243 -24.51 10.21 -46.60
#